data_AF-A0A1J5HCM2-F1
#
_entry.id   AF-A0A1J5HCM2-F1
#
_cell.length_a   1.000
_cell.length_b   1.000
_cell.length_c   1.000
_cell.angle_alpha   90.00
_cell.angle_beta   90.00
_cell.angle_gamma   90.00
#
_symmetry.space_group_name_H-M   'P 1'
#
loop_
_entity.id
_entity.type
_entity.pdbx_description
1 polymer ?
#
loop_
_entity_poly.entity_id
_entity_poly.type
_entity_poly.pdbx_seq_one_letter_code
_entity_poly.pdbx_strand_id
1 'polypeptide(L)'
;MHKKMHKKQEKWDLRKQYPEMLLVTPGIRSEGVDAHDQKRIATPKAAIENGSDYLVMGRQFFTAPDPYQEVMRVLKEELEVI
;
A
#
# COMPACT_ATOMS: atom_id res chain seq x y z
N MET A 1 7.30 -15.97 -17.89
CA MET A 1 6.31 -15.46 -16.91
C MET A 1 6.77 -15.79 -15.50
N HIS A 2 7.64 -14.98 -14.91
CA HIS A 2 8.15 -15.20 -13.55
C HIS A 2 7.37 -14.32 -12.56
N LYS A 3 6.26 -14.84 -12.03
CA LYS A 3 5.54 -14.21 -10.92
C LYS A 3 6.17 -14.69 -9.62
N LYS A 4 7.28 -14.05 -9.20
CA LYS A 4 7.93 -14.41 -7.93
C LYS A 4 7.14 -13.79 -6.77
N MET A 5 6.36 -14.61 -6.06
CA MET A 5 5.82 -14.26 -4.74
C MET A 5 6.94 -14.41 -3.70
N HIS A 6 7.56 -13.30 -3.30
CA HIS A 6 8.69 -13.33 -2.37
C HIS A 6 8.26 -13.35 -0.90
N LYS A 7 8.64 -14.44 -0.23
CA LYS A 7 8.69 -14.57 1.23
C LYS A 7 9.87 -13.73 1.77
N LYS A 8 9.55 -12.87 2.75
CA LYS A 8 10.39 -12.47 3.91
C LYS A 8 11.78 -11.84 3.64
N GLN A 9 11.91 -10.57 4.03
CA GLN A 9 13.11 -9.96 4.62
C GLN A 9 14.39 -9.77 3.78
N GLU A 10 14.33 -9.81 2.46
CA GLU A 10 15.35 -9.16 1.63
C GLU A 10 14.68 -7.94 0.99
N LYS A 11 14.89 -6.76 1.58
CA LYS A 11 14.45 -5.49 1.02
C LYS A 11 15.33 -5.20 -0.18
N TRP A 12 15.12 -5.91 -1.29
CA TRP A 12 15.68 -5.49 -2.55
C TRP A 12 15.10 -4.13 -2.84
N ASP A 13 15.97 -3.16 -3.02
CA ASP A 13 15.59 -1.83 -3.46
C ASP A 13 15.20 -1.94 -4.94
N LEU A 14 14.00 -2.47 -5.18
CA LEU A 14 13.45 -2.72 -6.50
C LEU A 14 13.38 -1.41 -7.29
N ARG A 15 13.17 -0.29 -6.61
CA ARG A 15 13.20 1.02 -7.24
C ARG A 15 14.58 1.34 -7.79
N LYS A 16 15.65 1.13 -7.01
CA LYS A 16 17.03 1.31 -7.48
C LYS A 16 17.41 0.39 -8.63
N GLN A 17 16.96 -0.86 -8.62
CA GLN A 17 17.30 -1.83 -9.66
C GLN A 17 16.54 -1.62 -10.97
N TYR A 18 15.31 -1.09 -10.88
CA TYR A 18 14.42 -0.94 -12.02
C TYR A 18 13.77 0.44 -12.04
N PRO A 19 14.50 1.54 -12.26
CA PRO A 19 13.98 2.91 -12.10
C PRO A 19 12.74 3.21 -12.95
N GLU A 20 12.63 2.59 -14.13
CA GLU A 20 11.53 2.82 -15.08
C GLU A 20 10.33 1.86 -14.91
N MET A 21 10.39 0.87 -14.01
CA MET A 21 9.28 -0.07 -13.81
C MET A 21 8.20 0.51 -12.91
N LEU A 22 6.93 0.27 -13.25
CA LEU A 22 5.84 0.57 -12.32
C LEU A 22 5.82 -0.45 -11.18
N LEU A 23 5.96 0.04 -9.95
CA LEU A 23 5.88 -0.73 -8.72
C LEU A 23 4.48 -0.61 -8.13
N VAL A 24 3.71 -1.69 -8.22
CA VAL A 24 2.34 -1.78 -7.70
C VAL A 24 2.37 -2.59 -6.40
N THR A 25 1.93 -1.99 -5.30
CA THR A 25 1.95 -2.62 -3.98
C THR A 25 0.54 -2.92 -3.50
N PRO A 26 0.11 -4.21 -3.53
CA PRO A 26 -1.18 -4.62 -3.01
C PRO A 26 -1.18 -4.89 -1.51
N GLY A 27 -2.35 -4.79 -0.89
CA GLY A 27 -2.53 -5.10 0.53
C GLY A 27 -2.16 -3.94 1.46
N ILE A 28 -2.28 -2.71 0.98
CA ILE A 28 -2.06 -1.50 1.76
C ILE A 28 -3.30 -1.18 2.60
N ARG A 29 -3.08 -0.75 3.84
CA ARG A 29 -4.15 -0.27 4.74
C ARG A 29 -3.64 0.79 5.70
N SER A 30 -4.52 1.66 6.13
CA SER A 30 -4.29 2.65 7.18
C SER A 30 -4.03 2.00 8.54
N GLU A 31 -3.28 2.70 9.40
CA GLU A 31 -3.03 2.26 10.77
C GLU A 31 -4.34 2.13 11.56
N GLY A 32 -4.45 1.10 12.40
CA GLY A 32 -5.62 0.87 13.25
C GLY A 32 -6.85 0.25 12.55
N VAL A 33 -6.86 0.11 11.22
CA VAL A 33 -7.92 -0.63 10.51
C VAL A 33 -7.76 -2.13 10.73
N ASP A 34 -8.83 -2.78 11.17
CA ASP A 34 -8.80 -4.10 11.80
C ASP A 34 -7.99 -5.15 11.03
N ALA A 35 -6.94 -5.65 11.69
CA ALA A 35 -5.86 -6.45 11.11
C ALA A 35 -6.17 -7.95 11.08
N HIS A 36 -7.46 -8.32 11.07
CA HIS A 36 -8.00 -9.66 11.36
C HIS A 36 -7.38 -10.84 10.60
N ASP A 37 -6.58 -10.64 9.53
CA ASP A 37 -5.97 -11.77 8.80
C ASP A 37 -4.62 -11.50 8.11
N GLN A 38 -3.92 -10.39 8.38
CA GLN A 38 -2.67 -10.10 7.66
C GLN A 38 -1.52 -9.71 8.58
N LYS A 39 -0.57 -10.63 8.73
CA LYS A 39 0.75 -10.45 9.38
C LYS A 39 1.66 -9.40 8.72
N ARG A 40 1.24 -8.75 7.63
CA ARG A 40 2.05 -7.82 6.83
C ARG A 40 1.16 -6.76 6.17
N ILE A 41 0.66 -5.83 6.97
CA ILE A 41 0.01 -4.61 6.48
C ILE A 41 1.09 -3.53 6.40
N ALA A 42 1.30 -2.95 5.22
CA ALA A 42 2.10 -1.74 5.07
C ALA A 42 1.15 -0.54 5.00
N THR A 43 1.52 0.56 5.64
CA THR A 43 0.77 1.83 5.58
C THR A 43 0.95 2.47 4.20
N PRO A 44 0.00 3.31 3.76
CA PRO A 44 0.13 4.04 2.50
C PRO A 44 1.44 4.81 2.41
N LYS A 45 1.80 5.53 3.48
CA LYS A 45 3.05 6.30 3.58
C LYS A 45 4.29 5.41 3.44
N ALA A 46 4.35 4.31 4.20
CA ALA A 46 5.49 3.38 4.12
C ALA A 46 5.62 2.74 2.73
N ALA A 47 4.52 2.50 2.01
CA ALA A 47 4.58 1.95 0.67
C ALA A 47 5.22 2.93 -0.33
N ILE A 48 4.87 4.22 -0.24
CA ILE A 48 5.46 5.28 -1.06
C ILE A 48 6.94 5.47 -0.72
N GLU A 49 7.29 5.53 0.56
CA GLU A 49 8.69 5.64 1.03
C GLU A 49 9.56 4.46 0.55
N ASN A 50 8.95 3.29 0.34
CA ASN A 50 9.61 2.11 -0.23
C ASN A 50 9.63 2.10 -1.78
N GLY A 51 9.16 3.15 -2.43
CA GLY A 51 9.21 3.34 -3.88
C GLY A 51 8.01 2.80 -4.66
N SER A 52 6.84 2.61 -4.02
CA SER A 52 5.62 2.21 -4.74
C SER A 52 5.08 3.35 -5.59
N ASP A 53 4.79 3.08 -6.86
CA ASP A 53 4.12 4.00 -7.77
C ASP A 53 2.59 3.92 -7.63
N TYR A 54 2.06 2.72 -7.34
CA TYR A 54 0.63 2.49 -7.16
C TYR A 54 0.34 1.73 -5.87
N LEU A 55 -0.68 2.19 -5.15
CA LEU A 55 -1.20 1.55 -3.95
C LEU A 55 -2.52 0.85 -4.26
N VAL A 56 -2.65 -0.43 -3.92
CA VAL A 56 -3.92 -1.15 -4.06
C VAL A 56 -4.53 -1.39 -2.69
N MET A 57 -5.51 -0.55 -2.36
CA MET A 57 -6.30 -0.55 -1.13
C MET A 57 -7.73 -1.00 -1.46
N GLY A 58 -8.09 -2.23 -1.05
CA GLY A 58 -9.38 -2.83 -1.39
C GLY A 58 -10.39 -2.74 -0.24
N ARG A 59 -10.35 -3.75 0.64
CA ARG A 59 -11.33 -3.93 1.73
C ARG A 59 -11.58 -2.66 2.55
N GLN A 60 -10.55 -1.88 2.86
CA GLN A 60 -10.69 -0.65 3.63
C GLN A 60 -11.73 0.31 3.03
N PHE A 61 -11.69 0.55 1.72
CA PHE A 61 -12.68 1.40 1.06
C PHE A 61 -13.99 0.68 0.80
N PHE A 62 -13.95 -0.61 0.45
CA PHE A 62 -15.15 -1.38 0.12
C PHE A 62 -16.08 -1.63 1.31
N THR A 63 -15.52 -1.73 2.54
CA THR A 63 -16.31 -1.93 3.76
C THR A 63 -16.50 -0.64 4.56
N ALA A 64 -16.03 0.50 4.05
CA ALA A 64 -16.24 1.78 4.71
C ALA A 64 -17.72 2.19 4.60
N PRO A 65 -18.31 2.77 5.66
CA PRO A 65 -19.67 3.32 5.60
C PRO A 65 -19.84 4.39 4.50
N ASP A 66 -18.78 5.18 4.27
CA ASP A 66 -18.68 6.15 3.19
C ASP A 66 -17.31 5.99 2.51
N PRO A 67 -17.25 5.29 1.36
CA PRO A 67 -15.99 5.06 0.65
C PRO A 67 -15.31 6.35 0.17
N TYR A 68 -16.10 7.37 -0.19
CA TYR A 68 -15.53 8.64 -0.65
C TYR A 68 -14.84 9.35 0.51
N GLN A 69 -15.50 9.46 1.67
CA GLN A 69 -14.91 10.09 2.84
C GLN A 69 -13.67 9.33 3.34
N GLU A 70 -13.67 8.00 3.29
CA GLU A 70 -12.50 7.23 3.69
C GLU A 70 -11.31 7.44 2.74
N VAL A 71 -11.55 7.55 1.42
CA VAL A 71 -10.50 7.93 0.46
C VAL A 71 -9.97 9.32 0.76
N MET A 72 -10.86 10.30 1.00
CA MET A 72 -10.46 11.68 1.32
C MET A 72 -9.64 11.74 2.62
N ARG A 73 -10.02 10.97 3.63
CA ARG A 73 -9.28 10.84 4.90
C ARG A 73 -7.86 10.34 4.64
N VAL A 74 -7.71 9.25 3.88
CA VAL A 74 -6.37 8.69 3.54
C VAL A 74 -5.53 9.72 2.77
N LEU A 75 -6.10 10.38 1.76
CA LEU A 75 -5.38 11.36 0.96
C LEU A 75 -4.92 12.57 1.78
N LYS A 76 -5.75 13.04 2.72
CA LYS A 76 -5.47 14.23 3.54
C LYS A 76 -4.59 13.93 4.76
N GLU A 77 -4.92 12.88 5.52
CA GLU A 77 -4.34 12.63 6.84
C GLU A 77 -3.10 11.74 6.79
N GLU A 78 -2.97 10.87 5.78
CA GLU A 78 -1.87 9.91 5.69
C GLU A 78 -0.91 10.20 4.54
N LEU A 79 -1.43 10.71 3.42
CA LEU A 79 -0.65 10.99 2.22
C LEU A 79 -0.34 12.48 2.02
N GLU A 80 -1.09 13.38 2.66
CA GLU A 80 -0.88 14.83 2.61
C GLU A 80 -0.83 15.38 1.17
N VAL A 81 -1.63 14.81 0.25
CA VAL A 81 -1.62 15.16 -1.19
C VAL A 81 -2.74 16.10 -1.61
N ILE A 82 -3.66 16.44 -0.70
CA ILE A 82 -4.80 17.33 -0.91
C ILE A 82 -5.10 18.20 0.31
#